data_AF-A0A9X3YI87-F1
#
_entry.id   AF-A0A9X3YI87-F1
#
_cell.length_a   1.000
_cell.length_b   1.000
_cell.length_c   1.000
_cell.angle_alpha   90.00
_cell.angle_beta   90.00
_cell.angle_gamma   90.00
#
_symmetry.space_group_name_H-M   'P 1'
#
loop_
_entity.id
_entity.type
_entity.pdbx_description
1 polymer ?
#
loop_
_entity_poly.entity_id
_entity_poly.type
_entity_poly.pdbx_seq_one_letter_code
_entity_poly.pdbx_strand_id
1 'polypeptide(L)'
;MLLALQSLGYIEPELSLSWAEDWLDSRDWLSHGFEHIGWRILRSPGACTEALHAWGDAPGTNADVLKTWALVWESLALAEVAEYAQCVLADTGFNPNWARDATQALQAGLAQFSVHQIMYLVHIALRSLALEQRRSFPRYGQPGHAFTAAIRNYVRRAAAEGWVIRGMTRPSDLPRSAITAIFAETVTGLGERYYTECPSLDALARTVAQRQTCRGSLPTGSR
;
A
#
# COMPACT_ATOMS: atom_id res chain seq x y z
N MET A 1 7.88 -7.66 -0.23
CA MET A 1 8.32 -6.34 0.27
C MET A 1 9.75 -6.42 0.84
N LEU A 2 10.00 -7.24 1.86
CA LEU A 2 11.33 -7.42 2.45
C LEU A 2 12.38 -7.90 1.43
N LEU A 3 12.01 -8.84 0.55
CA LEU A 3 12.86 -9.31 -0.55
C LEU A 3 13.23 -8.21 -1.57
N ALA A 4 12.38 -7.21 -1.78
CA ALA A 4 12.69 -6.09 -2.67
C ALA A 4 13.65 -5.10 -1.99
N LEU A 5 13.50 -4.87 -0.68
CA LEU A 5 14.45 -4.08 0.10
C LEU A 5 15.80 -4.79 0.25
N GLN A 6 15.79 -6.13 0.38
CA GLN A 6 16.98 -6.97 0.40
C GLN A 6 17.68 -6.99 -0.96
N SER A 7 16.96 -7.17 -2.06
CA SER A 7 17.55 -7.15 -3.41
C SER A 7 18.14 -5.79 -3.77
N LEU A 8 17.65 -4.73 -3.13
CA LEU A 8 18.20 -3.37 -3.21
C LEU A 8 19.27 -3.08 -2.15
N GLY A 9 19.60 -4.04 -1.28
CA GLY A 9 20.68 -3.96 -0.28
C GLY A 9 20.40 -3.01 0.89
N TYR A 10 19.13 -2.72 1.19
CA TYR A 10 18.72 -1.82 2.29
C TYR A 10 18.62 -2.52 3.63
N ILE A 11 18.18 -3.77 3.59
CA ILE A 11 18.04 -4.62 4.76
C ILE A 11 18.74 -5.95 4.49
N GLU A 12 19.35 -6.50 5.52
CA GLU A 12 19.88 -7.85 5.51
C GLU A 12 19.14 -8.66 6.57
N PRO A 13 18.77 -9.91 6.27
CA PRO A 13 18.21 -10.76 7.31
C PRO A 13 19.29 -11.02 8.37
N GLU A 14 18.97 -10.76 9.64
CA GLU A 14 19.72 -11.21 10.81
C GLU A 14 19.54 -12.72 10.95
N LEU A 15 20.18 -13.46 10.07
CA LEU A 15 20.34 -14.90 10.21
C LEU A 15 21.65 -15.13 10.95
N SER A 16 21.59 -15.74 12.13
CA SER A 16 22.77 -16.43 12.64
C SER A 16 23.12 -17.54 11.62
N LEU A 17 24.41 -17.75 11.34
CA LEU A 17 24.86 -18.72 10.32
C LEU A 17 24.27 -20.12 10.55
N SER A 18 24.10 -20.51 11.81
CA SER A 18 23.43 -21.76 12.23
C SER A 18 21.94 -21.83 11.87
N TRP A 19 21.24 -20.69 11.86
CA TRP A 19 19.82 -20.63 11.49
C TRP A 19 19.60 -20.66 9.98
N ALA A 20 20.54 -20.13 9.20
CA ALA A 20 20.44 -20.14 7.73
C ALA A 20 20.57 -21.56 7.16
N GLU A 21 21.46 -22.38 7.73
CA GLU A 21 21.64 -23.79 7.36
C GLU A 21 20.40 -24.61 7.74
N ASP A 22 19.91 -24.48 8.98
CA ASP A 22 18.69 -25.16 9.43
C ASP A 22 17.44 -24.76 8.62
N TRP A 23 17.35 -23.51 8.17
CA TRP A 23 16.21 -23.02 7.36
C TRP A 23 16.23 -23.58 5.94
N LEU A 24 17.39 -23.64 5.29
CA LEU A 24 17.57 -24.20 3.95
C LEU A 24 17.35 -25.71 3.92
N ASP A 25 17.66 -26.41 5.02
CA ASP A 25 17.45 -27.85 5.16
C ASP A 25 16.04 -28.22 5.65
N SER A 26 15.24 -27.25 6.10
CA SER A 26 13.87 -27.52 6.56
C SER A 26 12.93 -27.82 5.38
N ARG A 27 12.28 -28.99 5.42
CA ARG A 27 11.25 -29.39 4.44
C ARG A 27 10.00 -28.49 4.43
N ASP A 28 9.87 -27.60 5.41
CA ASP A 28 8.69 -26.82 5.72
C ASP A 28 8.92 -25.30 5.55
N TRP A 29 9.82 -24.87 4.67
CA TRP A 29 10.14 -23.44 4.44
C TRP A 29 8.94 -22.57 4.03
N LEU A 30 7.84 -23.16 3.54
CA LEU A 30 6.56 -22.47 3.27
C LEU A 30 5.75 -22.19 4.55
N SER A 31 6.01 -22.92 5.63
CA SER A 31 5.32 -22.83 6.93
C SER A 31 5.93 -21.78 7.85
N HIS A 32 7.18 -21.40 7.60
CA HIS A 32 7.92 -20.38 8.33
C HIS A 32 8.07 -19.14 7.45
N GLY A 33 7.05 -18.28 7.47
CA GLY A 33 7.06 -17.03 6.72
C GLY A 33 8.18 -16.08 7.15
N PHE A 34 8.49 -15.11 6.30
CA PHE A 34 9.49 -14.04 6.51
C PHE A 34 9.23 -13.16 7.74
N GLU A 35 8.11 -13.38 8.43
CA GLU A 35 7.67 -12.69 9.65
C GLU A 35 8.45 -13.08 10.91
N HIS A 36 9.24 -14.15 10.87
CA HIS A 36 10.11 -14.56 11.99
C HIS A 36 11.59 -14.21 11.80
N ILE A 37 11.95 -13.57 10.69
CA ILE A 37 13.33 -13.16 10.39
C ILE A 37 13.55 -11.76 10.99
N GLY A 38 14.57 -11.61 11.84
CA GLY A 38 15.06 -10.29 12.25
C GLY A 38 15.67 -9.58 11.05
N TRP A 39 15.43 -8.29 10.86
CA TRP A 39 15.98 -7.53 9.73
C TRP A 39 16.89 -6.42 10.24
N ARG A 40 18.14 -6.43 9.78
CA ARG A 40 19.10 -5.37 10.06
C ARG A 40 19.06 -4.32 8.95
N ILE A 41 18.84 -3.07 9.34
CA ILE A 41 18.91 -1.93 8.43
C ILE A 41 20.39 -1.59 8.21
N LEU A 42 20.89 -1.78 6.98
CA LEU A 42 22.31 -1.62 6.66
C LEU A 42 22.69 -0.18 6.29
N ARG A 43 21.72 0.66 5.92
CA ARG A 43 21.97 2.04 5.49
C ARG A 43 21.20 3.05 6.33
N SER A 44 21.84 4.18 6.65
CA SER A 44 21.19 5.28 7.33
C SER A 44 20.14 5.95 6.41
N PRO A 45 19.06 6.53 6.95
CA PRO A 45 18.02 7.17 6.15
C PRO A 45 18.54 8.20 5.13
N GLY A 46 19.61 8.94 5.47
CA GLY A 46 20.26 9.91 4.59
C GLY A 46 21.08 9.28 3.44
N ALA A 47 21.76 8.16 3.70
CA ALA A 47 22.45 7.41 2.64
C ALA A 47 21.45 6.68 1.72
N CYS A 48 20.26 6.35 2.24
CA CYS A 48 19.15 5.81 1.46
C CYS A 48 18.59 6.84 0.49
N THR A 49 18.45 8.10 0.89
CA THR A 49 18.02 9.18 -0.01
C THR A 49 19.01 9.39 -1.15
N GLU A 50 20.31 9.41 -0.89
CA GLU A 50 21.33 9.58 -1.94
C GLU A 50 21.37 8.42 -2.94
N ALA A 51 21.27 7.17 -2.47
CA ALA A 51 21.21 6.00 -3.35
C ALA A 51 19.91 5.96 -4.18
N LEU A 52 18.77 6.35 -3.58
CA LEU A 52 17.51 6.50 -4.29
C LEU A 52 17.53 7.65 -5.31
N HIS A 53 18.21 8.75 -4.99
CA HIS A 53 18.43 9.86 -5.93
C HIS A 53 19.34 9.44 -7.08
N ALA A 54 20.45 8.75 -6.81
CA ALA A 54 21.34 8.22 -7.84
C ALA A 54 20.63 7.21 -8.76
N TRP A 55 19.67 6.44 -8.23
CA TRP A 55 18.85 5.51 -8.99
C TRP A 55 17.72 6.21 -9.77
N GLY A 56 17.14 7.28 -9.21
CA GLY A 56 16.18 8.15 -9.89
C GLY A 56 16.79 9.09 -10.93
N ASP A 57 18.10 9.35 -10.84
CA ASP A 57 18.89 10.18 -11.75
C ASP A 57 19.50 9.38 -12.92
N ALA A 58 19.28 8.06 -12.98
CA ALA A 58 19.66 7.26 -14.14
C ALA A 58 18.92 7.78 -15.39
N PRO A 59 19.63 8.27 -16.42
CA PRO A 59 19.02 8.86 -17.61
C PRO A 59 18.25 7.79 -18.37
N GLY A 60 16.92 7.89 -18.31
CA GLY A 60 16.00 6.94 -18.90
C GLY A 60 15.34 6.08 -17.84
N THR A 61 14.19 6.54 -17.34
CA THR A 61 13.27 5.69 -16.59
C THR A 61 12.84 4.57 -17.52
N ASN A 62 13.55 3.45 -17.47
CA ASN A 62 13.28 2.29 -18.31
C ASN A 62 11.83 1.87 -18.05
N ALA A 63 11.06 1.52 -19.08
CA ALA A 63 9.63 1.23 -18.94
C ALA A 63 9.34 0.16 -17.86
N ASP A 64 10.30 -0.73 -17.63
CA ASP A 64 10.26 -1.78 -16.62
C ASP A 64 10.41 -1.24 -15.18
N VAL A 65 11.16 -0.16 -14.97
CA VAL A 65 11.26 0.52 -13.68
C VAL A 65 9.93 1.17 -13.30
N LEU A 66 9.28 1.87 -14.25
CA LEU A 66 7.96 2.46 -14.02
C LEU A 66 6.90 1.40 -13.70
N LYS A 67 6.93 0.26 -14.40
CA LYS A 67 6.06 -0.89 -14.08
C LYS A 67 6.32 -1.42 -12.68
N THR A 68 7.59 -1.54 -12.28
CA THR A 68 7.97 -1.98 -10.94
C THR A 68 7.44 -1.02 -9.87
N TRP A 69 7.57 0.30 -10.09
CA TRP A 69 7.02 1.31 -9.21
C TRP A 69 5.50 1.28 -9.13
N ALA A 70 4.80 1.02 -10.23
CA ALA A 70 3.36 0.85 -10.22
C ALA A 70 2.94 -0.33 -9.33
N LEU A 71 3.61 -1.49 -9.45
CA LEU A 71 3.36 -2.66 -8.62
C LEU A 71 3.65 -2.40 -7.13
N VAL A 72 4.72 -1.67 -6.82
CA VAL A 72 5.04 -1.25 -5.45
C VAL A 72 3.98 -0.29 -4.91
N TRP A 73 3.52 0.67 -5.72
CA TRP A 73 2.45 1.59 -5.33
C TRP A 73 1.18 0.82 -5.01
N GLU A 74 0.72 -0.06 -5.89
CA GLU A 74 -0.47 -0.89 -5.68
C GLU A 74 -0.37 -1.71 -4.38
N SER A 75 0.79 -2.34 -4.14
CA SER A 75 1.04 -3.15 -2.95
C SER A 75 1.01 -2.33 -1.67
N LEU A 76 1.66 -1.16 -1.66
CA LEU A 76 1.64 -0.25 -0.51
C LEU A 76 0.25 0.33 -0.28
N ALA A 77 -0.46 0.69 -1.35
CA ALA A 77 -1.82 1.21 -1.27
C ALA A 77 -2.78 0.18 -0.66
N LEU A 78 -2.64 -1.09 -1.06
CA LEU A 78 -3.40 -2.18 -0.48
C LEU A 78 -3.10 -2.38 1.00
N ALA A 79 -1.83 -2.33 1.39
CA ALA A 79 -1.43 -2.44 2.79
C ALA A 79 -2.03 -1.31 3.65
N GLU A 80 -1.96 -0.05 3.18
CA GLU A 80 -2.52 1.12 3.87
C GLU A 80 -4.04 1.01 4.06
N VAL A 81 -4.76 0.58 3.03
CA VAL A 81 -6.21 0.39 3.12
C VAL A 81 -6.57 -0.77 4.03
N ALA A 82 -5.82 -1.88 3.99
CA ALA A 82 -6.04 -3.03 4.84
C ALA A 82 -5.78 -2.69 6.31
N GLU A 83 -4.70 -1.96 6.61
CA GLU A 83 -4.39 -1.45 7.95
C GLU A 83 -5.48 -0.50 8.44
N TYR A 84 -5.93 0.44 7.61
CA TYR A 84 -7.07 1.30 7.93
C TYR A 84 -8.31 0.48 8.28
N ALA A 85 -8.64 -0.54 7.48
CA ALA A 85 -9.78 -1.43 7.73
C ALA A 85 -9.64 -2.19 9.07
N GLN A 86 -8.44 -2.67 9.40
CA GLN A 86 -8.17 -3.32 10.69
C GLN A 86 -8.41 -2.36 11.86
N CYS A 87 -7.89 -1.14 11.78
CA CYS A 87 -8.06 -0.14 12.83
C CYS A 87 -9.53 0.21 13.04
N VAL A 88 -10.27 0.54 11.98
CA VAL A 88 -11.69 0.92 12.15
C VAL A 88 -12.56 -0.24 12.63
N LEU A 89 -12.22 -1.49 12.28
CA LEU A 89 -12.88 -2.68 12.83
C LEU A 89 -12.57 -2.83 14.33
N ALA A 90 -11.31 -2.66 14.72
CA ALA A 90 -10.89 -2.71 16.12
C ALA A 90 -11.60 -1.63 16.96
N ASP A 91 -11.62 -0.39 16.47
CA ASP A 91 -12.22 0.77 17.15
C ASP A 91 -13.73 0.61 17.37
N THR A 92 -14.39 -0.14 16.49
CA THR A 92 -15.83 -0.42 16.58
C THR A 92 -16.17 -1.73 17.29
N GLY A 93 -15.15 -2.47 17.76
CA GLY A 93 -15.32 -3.73 18.50
C GLY A 93 -15.57 -4.96 17.62
N PHE A 94 -15.36 -4.86 16.30
CA PHE A 94 -15.38 -6.00 15.38
C PHE A 94 -14.02 -6.69 15.30
N ASN A 95 -13.99 -7.88 14.69
CA ASN A 95 -12.75 -8.62 14.52
C ASN A 95 -11.88 -7.98 13.42
N PRO A 96 -10.68 -7.47 13.74
CA PRO A 96 -9.78 -6.83 12.77
C PRO A 96 -9.33 -7.77 11.65
N ASN A 97 -9.29 -9.08 11.90
CA ASN A 97 -8.87 -10.06 10.91
C ASN A 97 -9.78 -10.12 9.68
N TRP A 98 -11.01 -9.61 9.75
CA TRP A 98 -11.89 -9.53 8.58
C TRP A 98 -11.35 -8.62 7.47
N ALA A 99 -10.47 -7.67 7.82
CA ALA A 99 -9.76 -6.89 6.81
C ALA A 99 -8.87 -7.78 5.92
N ARG A 100 -8.25 -8.83 6.49
CA ARG A 100 -7.45 -9.81 5.75
C ARG A 100 -8.32 -10.57 4.76
N ASP A 101 -9.51 -11.00 5.20
CA ASP A 101 -10.48 -11.70 4.34
C ASP A 101 -11.02 -10.79 3.22
N ALA A 102 -11.05 -9.47 3.45
CA ALA A 102 -11.47 -8.47 2.49
C ALA A 102 -10.38 -8.05 1.48
N THR A 103 -9.13 -8.49 1.63
CA THR A 103 -7.97 -8.04 0.84
C THR A 103 -8.24 -8.08 -0.67
N GLN A 104 -8.84 -9.16 -1.19
CA GLN A 104 -9.14 -9.26 -2.63
C GLN A 104 -10.16 -8.21 -3.09
N ALA A 105 -11.16 -7.89 -2.25
CA ALA A 105 -12.15 -6.86 -2.57
C ALA A 105 -11.53 -5.45 -2.53
N LEU A 106 -10.62 -5.21 -1.59
CA LEU A 106 -9.86 -3.96 -1.50
C LEU A 106 -8.94 -3.77 -2.70
N GLN A 107 -8.21 -4.82 -3.09
CA GLN A 107 -7.34 -4.81 -4.27
C GLN A 107 -8.13 -4.52 -5.55
N ALA A 108 -9.27 -5.18 -5.74
CA ALA A 108 -10.15 -4.92 -6.88
C ALA A 108 -10.68 -3.48 -6.90
N GLY A 109 -10.92 -2.89 -5.72
CA GLY A 109 -11.30 -1.49 -5.60
C GLY A 109 -10.17 -0.53 -5.98
N LEU A 110 -8.95 -0.79 -5.52
CA LEU A 110 -7.77 0.05 -5.81
C LEU A 110 -7.38 0.07 -7.29
N ALA A 111 -7.82 -0.92 -8.08
CA ALA A 111 -7.66 -0.89 -9.54
C ALA A 111 -8.50 0.20 -10.23
N GLN A 112 -9.45 0.81 -9.52
CA GLN A 112 -10.41 1.77 -10.09
C GLN A 112 -10.52 3.07 -9.29
N PHE A 113 -10.17 3.02 -8.00
CA PHE A 113 -10.33 4.13 -7.08
C PHE A 113 -9.05 4.40 -6.30
N SER A 114 -8.91 5.64 -5.84
CA SER A 114 -7.81 6.05 -4.98
C SER A 114 -7.89 5.47 -3.57
N VAL A 115 -6.78 5.50 -2.83
CA VAL A 115 -6.71 5.04 -1.43
C VAL A 115 -7.77 5.73 -0.57
N HIS A 116 -7.90 7.06 -0.66
CA HIS A 116 -8.88 7.83 0.09
C HIS A 116 -10.33 7.44 -0.23
N GLN A 117 -10.62 7.08 -1.48
CA GLN A 117 -11.95 6.63 -1.88
C GLN A 117 -12.24 5.23 -1.34
N ILE A 118 -11.26 4.32 -1.35
CA ILE A 118 -11.45 2.99 -0.77
C ILE A 118 -11.60 3.06 0.75
N MET A 119 -10.83 3.91 1.45
CA MET A 119 -11.04 4.15 2.89
C MET A 119 -12.48 4.62 3.18
N TYR A 120 -13.03 5.50 2.34
CA TYR A 120 -14.43 5.90 2.44
C TYR A 120 -15.40 4.70 2.23
N LEU A 121 -15.14 3.86 1.22
CA LEU A 121 -15.95 2.66 0.97
C LEU A 121 -15.91 1.66 2.15
N VAL A 122 -14.75 1.50 2.78
CA VAL A 122 -14.58 0.70 4.00
C VAL A 122 -15.43 1.29 5.13
N HIS A 123 -15.38 2.61 5.33
CA HIS A 123 -16.15 3.28 6.37
C HIS A 123 -17.67 3.09 6.21
N ILE A 124 -18.21 3.23 4.99
CA ILE A 124 -19.65 3.02 4.76
C ILE A 124 -20.05 1.54 4.86
N ALA A 125 -19.16 0.60 4.49
CA ALA A 125 -19.38 -0.83 4.66
C ALA A 125 -19.47 -1.20 6.14
N LEU A 126 -18.57 -0.67 6.96
CA LEU A 126 -18.58 -0.83 8.41
C LEU A 126 -19.85 -0.26 9.04
N ARG A 127 -20.26 0.96 8.65
CA ARG A 127 -21.50 1.58 9.13
C ARG A 127 -22.72 0.73 8.80
N SER A 128 -22.76 0.13 7.62
CA SER A 128 -23.86 -0.74 7.20
C SER A 128 -23.90 -2.02 8.03
N LEU A 129 -22.74 -2.64 8.28
CA LEU A 129 -22.62 -3.80 9.16
C LEU A 129 -23.09 -3.50 10.59
N ALA A 130 -22.69 -2.37 11.14
CA ALA A 130 -23.11 -1.94 12.48
C ALA A 130 -24.63 -1.71 12.59
N LEU A 131 -25.27 -1.24 11.51
CA LEU A 131 -26.73 -1.10 11.45
C LEU A 131 -27.44 -2.46 11.34
N GLU A 132 -26.88 -3.40 10.59
CA GLU A 132 -27.43 -4.76 10.44
C GLU A 132 -27.33 -5.56 11.75
N GLN A 133 -26.23 -5.43 12.50
CA GLN A 133 -26.08 -6.07 13.81
C GLN A 133 -27.19 -5.68 14.80
N ARG A 134 -27.65 -4.42 14.76
CA ARG A 134 -28.75 -3.93 15.60
C ARG A 134 -30.11 -4.54 15.23
N ARG A 135 -30.26 -5.10 14.03
CA ARG A 135 -31.52 -5.65 13.51
C ARG A 135 -31.67 -7.16 13.70
N SER A 136 -30.76 -7.79 14.45
CA SER A 136 -30.66 -9.24 14.66
C SER A 136 -30.22 -9.96 13.38
N PHE A 137 -28.99 -10.47 13.37
CA PHE A 137 -28.49 -11.29 12.27
C PHE A 137 -29.39 -12.54 12.10
N PRO A 138 -29.81 -12.90 10.87
CA PRO A 138 -30.28 -14.25 10.63
C PRO A 138 -29.14 -15.21 11.03
N ARG A 139 -29.47 -16.25 11.81
CA ARG A 139 -28.59 -17.20 12.53
C ARG A 139 -27.44 -17.87 11.74
N TYR A 140 -27.23 -17.53 10.46
CA TYR A 140 -26.32 -18.21 9.54
C TYR A 140 -25.32 -17.31 8.78
N GLY A 141 -25.38 -15.98 8.93
CA GLY A 141 -24.42 -15.08 8.27
C GLY A 141 -23.22 -14.77 9.16
N GLN A 142 -22.01 -15.20 8.78
CA GLN A 142 -20.80 -14.75 9.47
C GLN A 142 -20.57 -13.25 9.18
N PRO A 143 -20.48 -12.38 10.20
CA PRO A 143 -20.39 -10.93 10.00
C PRO A 143 -19.14 -10.48 9.22
N GLY A 144 -18.04 -11.25 9.25
CA GLY A 144 -16.87 -11.02 8.39
C GLY A 144 -17.17 -11.22 6.89
N HIS A 145 -17.96 -12.23 6.53
CA HIS A 145 -18.40 -12.40 5.14
C HIS A 145 -19.35 -11.28 4.70
N ALA A 146 -20.22 -10.80 5.59
CA ALA A 146 -21.09 -9.66 5.32
C ALA A 146 -20.28 -8.38 5.06
N PHE A 147 -19.24 -8.14 5.86
CA PHE A 147 -18.31 -7.01 5.66
C PHE A 147 -17.60 -7.08 4.29
N THR A 148 -16.98 -8.21 3.96
CA THR A 148 -16.30 -8.41 2.67
C THR A 148 -17.28 -8.28 1.49
N ALA A 149 -18.48 -8.83 1.63
CA ALA A 149 -19.53 -8.71 0.62
C ALA A 149 -20.00 -7.26 0.44
N ALA A 150 -20.13 -6.51 1.54
CA ALA A 150 -20.49 -5.09 1.49
C ALA A 150 -19.43 -4.28 0.72
N ILE A 151 -18.14 -4.44 1.03
CA ILE A 151 -17.05 -3.77 0.29
C ILE A 151 -17.13 -4.10 -1.20
N ARG A 152 -17.23 -5.39 -1.54
CA ARG A 152 -17.33 -5.84 -2.94
C ARG A 152 -18.53 -5.23 -3.65
N ASN A 153 -19.68 -5.18 -2.99
CA ASN A 153 -20.90 -4.60 -3.53
C ASN A 153 -20.76 -3.10 -3.75
N TYR A 154 -20.20 -2.35 -2.79
CA TYR A 154 -19.98 -0.92 -2.93
C TYR A 154 -18.98 -0.59 -4.04
N VAL A 155 -17.86 -1.32 -4.11
CA VAL A 155 -16.87 -1.17 -5.20
C VAL A 155 -17.54 -1.42 -6.55
N ARG A 156 -18.23 -2.55 -6.70
CA ARG A 156 -18.91 -2.93 -7.96
C ARG A 156 -19.96 -1.90 -8.37
N ARG A 157 -20.78 -1.44 -7.42
CA ARG A 157 -21.83 -0.45 -7.71
C ARG A 157 -21.26 0.90 -8.06
N ALA A 158 -20.27 1.38 -7.29
CA ALA A 158 -19.64 2.65 -7.58
C ALA A 158 -18.99 2.66 -8.98
N ALA A 159 -18.39 1.54 -9.38
CA ALA A 159 -17.82 1.35 -10.71
C ALA A 159 -18.88 1.34 -11.81
N ALA A 160 -19.93 0.53 -11.65
CA ALA A 160 -20.96 0.34 -12.66
C ALA A 160 -21.89 1.56 -12.82
N GLU A 161 -22.18 2.26 -11.72
CA GLU A 161 -23.08 3.41 -11.68
C GLU A 161 -22.34 4.75 -11.78
N GLY A 162 -20.99 4.74 -11.86
CA GLY A 162 -20.18 5.95 -12.00
C GLY A 162 -20.27 6.90 -10.80
N TRP A 163 -20.28 6.37 -9.58
CA TRP A 163 -20.42 7.20 -8.37
C TRP A 163 -19.23 8.14 -8.20
N VAL A 164 -19.52 9.41 -7.92
CA VAL A 164 -18.49 10.38 -7.50
C VAL A 164 -18.22 10.17 -6.01
N ILE A 165 -17.29 9.26 -5.70
CA ILE A 165 -16.86 8.99 -4.33
C ILE A 165 -15.97 10.14 -3.86
N ARG A 166 -16.39 10.84 -2.80
CA ARG A 166 -15.54 11.80 -2.11
C ARG A 166 -14.44 11.04 -1.37
N GLY A 167 -13.18 11.41 -1.62
CA GLY A 167 -12.07 10.88 -0.85
C GLY A 167 -12.19 11.29 0.62
N MET A 168 -11.95 10.36 1.53
CA MET A 168 -11.85 10.66 2.95
C MET A 168 -10.44 11.15 3.25
N THR A 169 -10.30 12.25 3.99
CA THR A 169 -9.01 12.63 4.58
C THR A 169 -8.59 11.57 5.58
N ARG A 170 -7.35 11.09 5.48
CA ARG A 170 -6.80 10.16 6.47
C ARG A 170 -7.00 10.69 7.89
N PRO A 171 -7.56 9.90 8.82
CA PRO A 171 -7.58 10.28 10.23
C PRO A 171 -6.16 10.55 10.73
N SER A 172 -5.95 11.66 11.45
CA SER A 172 -4.65 12.05 12.03
C SER A 172 -4.09 11.01 12.98
N ASP A 173 -4.98 10.20 13.54
CA ASP A 173 -4.70 9.28 14.63
C ASP A 173 -4.15 7.94 14.11
N LEU A 174 -4.16 7.74 12.78
CA LEU A 174 -3.62 6.55 12.14
C LEU A 174 -2.19 6.80 11.64
N PRO A 175 -1.18 6.08 12.17
CA PRO A 175 0.20 6.28 11.78
C PRO A 175 0.36 6.05 10.28
N ARG A 176 0.96 7.02 9.59
CA ARG A 176 1.37 6.87 8.18
C ARG A 176 2.53 5.89 8.12
N SER A 177 2.44 4.87 7.26
CA SER A 177 3.59 3.99 7.07
C SER A 177 4.78 4.82 6.59
N ALA A 178 5.88 4.76 7.34
CA ALA A 178 7.11 5.48 7.00
C ALA A 178 7.60 5.08 5.59
N ILE A 179 7.37 3.83 5.20
CA ILE A 179 7.71 3.30 3.88
C ILE A 179 6.88 4.00 2.80
N THR A 180 5.56 4.13 3.02
CA THR A 180 4.67 4.84 2.10
C THR A 180 5.07 6.31 1.97
N ALA A 181 5.44 6.97 3.07
CA ALA A 181 5.92 8.34 3.05
C ALA A 181 7.19 8.49 2.19
N ILE A 182 8.21 7.66 2.43
CA ILE A 182 9.46 7.66 1.66
C ILE A 182 9.18 7.38 0.17
N PHE A 183 8.34 6.39 -0.14
CA PHE A 183 8.00 6.04 -1.51
C PHE A 183 7.26 7.17 -2.24
N ALA A 184 6.27 7.79 -1.58
CA ALA A 184 5.50 8.88 -2.15
C ALA A 184 6.33 10.15 -2.36
N GLU A 185 7.19 10.51 -1.40
CA GLU A 185 7.91 11.79 -1.42
C GLU A 185 9.25 11.71 -2.15
N THR A 186 10.04 10.70 -1.80
CA THR A 186 11.43 10.56 -2.28
C THR A 186 11.46 9.84 -3.62
N VAL A 187 10.85 8.65 -3.71
CA VAL A 187 10.98 7.78 -4.90
C VAL A 187 10.16 8.31 -6.07
N THR A 188 8.85 8.49 -5.87
CA THR A 188 7.92 8.82 -6.96
C THR A 188 7.66 10.32 -7.10
N GLY A 189 7.70 11.07 -5.99
CA GLY A 189 7.34 12.49 -5.97
C GLY A 189 5.85 12.76 -6.03
N LEU A 190 5.03 11.76 -5.80
CA LEU A 190 3.58 11.90 -5.70
C LEU A 190 3.18 12.73 -4.46
N GLY A 191 3.93 12.64 -3.36
CA GLY A 191 3.55 13.27 -2.09
C GLY A 191 2.11 12.90 -1.69
N GLU A 192 1.26 13.90 -1.44
CA GLU A 192 -0.16 13.69 -1.12
C GLU A 192 -0.98 13.06 -2.27
N ARG A 193 -0.54 13.23 -3.52
CA ARG A 193 -1.22 12.64 -4.69
C ARG A 193 -1.22 11.11 -4.64
N TYR A 194 -0.32 10.52 -3.85
CA TYR A 194 -0.29 9.09 -3.58
C TYR A 194 -1.65 8.56 -3.07
N TYR A 195 -2.35 9.34 -2.24
CA TYR A 195 -3.60 8.91 -1.62
C TYR A 195 -4.84 9.32 -2.42
N THR A 196 -4.74 10.36 -3.25
CA THR A 196 -5.86 10.92 -4.00
C THR A 196 -5.95 10.42 -5.44
N GLU A 197 -4.84 9.95 -6.01
CA GLU A 197 -4.83 9.34 -7.34
C GLU A 197 -4.99 7.83 -7.27
N CYS A 198 -5.55 7.25 -8.33
CA CYS A 198 -5.61 5.82 -8.51
C CYS A 198 -4.19 5.30 -8.80
N PRO A 199 -3.72 4.26 -8.08
CA PRO A 199 -2.48 3.57 -8.40
C PRO A 199 -2.50 3.15 -9.87
N SER A 200 -1.63 3.74 -10.68
CA SER A 200 -1.60 3.51 -12.12
C SER A 200 -0.25 3.91 -12.71
N LEU A 201 0.14 3.18 -13.75
CA LEU A 201 1.36 3.47 -14.52
C LEU A 201 1.30 4.89 -15.12
N ASP A 202 0.14 5.29 -15.64
CA ASP A 202 -0.05 6.59 -16.26
C ASP A 202 0.14 7.75 -15.27
N ALA A 203 -0.35 7.61 -14.04
CA ALA A 203 -0.15 8.61 -12.99
C ALA A 203 1.33 8.77 -12.61
N LEU A 204 2.08 7.67 -12.54
CA LEU A 204 3.52 7.71 -12.32
C LEU A 204 4.26 8.34 -13.49
N ALA A 205 3.94 7.93 -14.72
CA ALA A 205 4.58 8.47 -15.92
C ALA A 205 4.40 9.99 -16.03
N ARG A 206 3.20 10.52 -15.76
CA ARG A 206 2.95 11.97 -15.71
C ARG A 206 3.81 12.68 -14.67
N THR A 207 3.91 12.10 -13.48
CA THR A 207 4.63 12.70 -12.35
C THR A 207 6.14 12.73 -12.60
N VAL A 208 6.68 11.65 -13.16
CA VAL A 208 8.11 11.56 -13.54
C VAL A 208 8.42 12.53 -14.68
N ALA A 209 7.57 12.61 -15.70
CA ALA A 209 7.74 13.56 -16.80
C ALA A 209 7.74 15.03 -16.30
N GLN A 210 6.82 15.39 -15.40
CA GLN A 210 6.78 16.73 -14.78
C GLN A 210 8.04 17.06 -13.97
N ARG A 211 8.63 16.08 -13.27
CA ARG A 211 9.90 16.28 -12.55
C ARG A 211 11.07 16.51 -13.50
N GLN A 212 11.11 15.81 -14.62
CA GLN A 212 12.15 15.96 -15.63
C GLN A 212 12.07 17.33 -16.34
N THR A 213 10.87 17.82 -16.66
CA THR A 213 10.69 19.14 -17.29
C THR A 213 11.06 20.28 -16.35
N CYS A 214 10.65 20.23 -15.08
CA CYS A 214 11.03 21.26 -14.08
C CYS A 214 12.53 21.29 -13.77
N ARG A 215 13.24 20.16 -13.92
CA ARG A 215 14.71 20.12 -13.79
C ARG A 215 15.43 20.61 -15.04
N GLY A 216 14.88 20.41 -16.24
CA GLY A 216 15.44 20.90 -17.49
C GLY A 216 15.32 22.43 -17.69
N SER A 217 14.50 23.11 -16.88
CA SER A 217 14.30 24.57 -16.95
C SER A 217 15.19 25.40 -16.02
N LEU A 218 16.18 24.80 -15.33
CA LEU A 218 17.19 25.56 -14.60
C LEU A 218 18.16 26.18 -15.62
N PRO A 219 18.23 27.52 -15.77
CA PRO A 219 19.22 28.13 -16.64
C PRO A 219 20.59 27.78 -16.06
N THR A 220 21.45 27.21 -16.90
CA THR A 220 22.90 27.14 -16.68
C THR A 220 23.41 28.56 -16.51
N GLY A 221 23.37 29.04 -15.27
CA GLY A 221 24.01 30.27 -14.85
C GLY A 221 25.51 30.09 -14.96
N SER A 222 26.05 30.40 -16.12
CA SER A 222 27.45 30.71 -16.28
C SER A 222 27.79 31.94 -15.45
N ARG A 223 28.63 31.75 -14.42
CA ARG A 223 29.61 32.73 -13.93
C ARG A 223 30.65 32.03 -13.08
#